data_AF-A0A0G2GCZ5-F1
#
_entry.id   AF-A0A0G2GCZ5-F1
#
_cell.length_a   1.000
_cell.length_b   1.000
_cell.length_c   1.000
_cell.angle_alpha   90.00
_cell.angle_beta   90.00
_cell.angle_gamma   90.00
#
_symmetry.space_group_name_H-M   'P 1'
#
loop_
_entity.id
_entity.type
_entity.pdbx_description
1 polymer ?
#
loop_
_entity_poly.entity_id
_entity_poly.type
_entity_poly.pdbx_seq_one_letter_code
_entity_poly.pdbx_strand_id
1 'polypeptide(L)'
;MLVGGPAMIYGICGLAAAHQHSMRGRLNSGYVECESDIELLDILYYKGKILSELQRCLVGEVMCEPSGLVAAVGLIAMEILCGNKEELRLHMQGLEALLRVRGGWLDVPANVSYVWLVSTYIAAVWTNSVPPSAPSLSPELLIHTEELKRRKAPAISKDMMSNYTKVGASLDPELQKLIVSVRDLIIYREICHAQPEPLSAEQTEQITALRLNVEYRIMFRLFSHAPYIPGDPSDKIQTTRSQKAVLASLLIFSLTSMMILKHSSAPIRNLAKVLKTNLPSMDSTPSAIFPPALEIILWTLFLGAHITLDSDDDGGGSRGWYISRINRVAELLGLRRWETVKSALERCFYVERIYGVSFRGIWNGVLLEREKVLKGLV
;
A
#
# COMPACT_ATOMS: atom_id res chain seq x y z
N MET A 1 -1.76 13.37 -30.37
CA MET A 1 -1.99 12.25 -31.31
C MET A 1 -1.39 11.00 -30.67
N LEU A 2 -2.21 10.19 -29.99
CA LEU A 2 -1.79 8.93 -29.35
C LEU A 2 -1.85 7.82 -30.40
N VAL A 3 -0.81 7.69 -31.23
CA VAL A 3 -0.61 6.44 -31.98
C VAL A 3 0.39 5.64 -31.15
N GLY A 4 -0.14 4.88 -30.18
CA GLY A 4 0.67 3.99 -29.37
C GLY A 4 1.22 2.84 -30.22
N GLY A 5 2.51 2.54 -30.09
CA GLY A 5 3.13 1.41 -30.78
C GLY A 5 2.46 0.07 -30.46
N PRO A 6 2.65 -0.98 -31.31
CA PRO A 6 1.98 -2.27 -31.19
C PRO A 6 2.03 -2.89 -29.78
N ALA A 7 3.17 -2.75 -29.10
CA ALA A 7 3.37 -3.23 -27.73
C ALA A 7 2.34 -2.68 -26.73
N MET A 8 2.00 -1.40 -26.83
CA MET A 8 1.00 -0.77 -25.96
C MET A 8 -0.38 -1.39 -26.17
N ILE A 9 -0.77 -1.63 -27.42
CA ILE A 9 -2.06 -2.25 -27.77
C ILE A 9 -2.11 -3.66 -27.18
N TYR A 10 -1.05 -4.46 -27.37
CA TYR A 10 -0.97 -5.79 -26.78
C TYR A 10 -1.03 -5.76 -25.26
N GLY A 11 -0.39 -4.78 -24.62
CA GLY A 11 -0.47 -4.55 -23.17
C GLY A 11 -1.90 -4.33 -22.68
N ILE A 12 -2.65 -3.45 -23.37
CA ILE A 12 -4.05 -3.15 -23.02
C ILE A 12 -4.95 -4.36 -23.26
N CYS A 13 -4.80 -5.04 -24.40
CA CYS A 13 -5.61 -6.23 -24.72
C CYS A 13 -5.33 -7.39 -23.75
N GLY A 14 -4.07 -7.64 -23.42
CA GLY A 14 -3.69 -8.66 -22.45
C GLY A 14 -4.24 -8.37 -21.05
N LEU A 15 -4.16 -7.10 -20.60
CA LEU A 15 -4.75 -6.68 -19.34
C LEU A 15 -6.27 -6.86 -19.32
N ALA A 16 -6.95 -6.49 -20.40
CA ALA A 16 -8.40 -6.67 -20.53
C ALA A 16 -8.79 -8.15 -20.47
N ALA A 17 -8.05 -9.03 -21.17
CA ALA A 17 -8.24 -10.47 -21.09
C ALA A 17 -8.04 -10.98 -19.66
N ALA A 18 -6.92 -10.66 -19.02
CA ALA A 18 -6.63 -11.06 -17.64
C ALA A 18 -7.72 -10.60 -16.66
N HIS A 19 -8.18 -9.35 -16.79
CA HIS A 19 -9.27 -8.82 -15.97
C HIS A 19 -10.58 -9.59 -16.20
N GLN A 20 -10.94 -9.88 -17.46
CA GLN A 20 -12.13 -10.66 -17.79
C GLN A 20 -12.08 -12.08 -17.21
N HIS A 21 -10.93 -12.76 -17.28
CA HIS A 21 -10.76 -14.08 -16.68
C HIS A 21 -10.82 -14.02 -15.14
N SER A 22 -10.22 -12.99 -14.53
CA SER A 22 -10.31 -12.74 -13.08
C SER A 22 -11.76 -12.56 -12.63
N MET A 23 -12.53 -11.73 -13.33
CA MET A 23 -13.95 -11.47 -13.02
C MET A 23 -14.83 -12.71 -13.16
N ARG A 24 -14.44 -13.66 -14.01
CA ARG A 24 -15.14 -14.95 -14.19
C ARG A 24 -14.68 -16.02 -13.19
N GLY A 25 -13.80 -15.69 -12.25
CA GLY A 25 -13.24 -16.64 -11.29
C GLY A 25 -12.34 -17.69 -11.92
N ARG A 26 -11.79 -17.43 -13.12
CA ARG A 26 -10.96 -18.39 -13.87
C ARG A 26 -9.47 -18.26 -13.61
N LEU A 27 -9.06 -17.22 -12.87
CA LEU A 27 -7.68 -17.04 -12.43
C LEU A 27 -7.60 -17.40 -10.95
N ASN A 28 -6.99 -18.56 -10.65
CA ASN A 28 -6.61 -18.93 -9.28
C ASN A 28 -5.23 -18.38 -8.95
N SER A 29 -5.04 -18.03 -7.67
CA SER A 29 -3.80 -17.47 -7.11
C SER A 29 -2.61 -18.40 -7.35
N GLY A 30 -1.84 -18.15 -8.41
CA GLY A 30 -0.71 -18.99 -8.81
C GLY A 30 -1.20 -20.09 -9.74
N TYR A 31 -0.77 -20.02 -10.99
CA TYR A 31 -1.03 -21.03 -12.01
C TYR A 31 -0.58 -22.41 -11.51
N VAL A 32 -1.52 -23.23 -11.06
CA VAL A 32 -1.53 -24.68 -11.29
C VAL A 32 -3.01 -25.11 -11.33
N GLU A 33 -3.37 -25.87 -12.37
CA GLU A 33 -4.66 -26.57 -12.59
C GLU A 33 -5.83 -25.72 -13.11
N CYS A 34 -5.70 -25.17 -14.32
CA CYS A 34 -6.87 -25.06 -15.19
C CYS A 34 -6.74 -26.16 -16.25
N GLU A 35 -7.69 -27.10 -16.29
CA GLU A 35 -7.66 -28.32 -17.11
C GLU A 35 -7.70 -28.08 -18.64
N SER A 36 -7.58 -26.82 -19.11
CA SER A 36 -7.20 -26.57 -20.52
C SER A 36 -6.50 -25.21 -20.69
N ASP A 37 -5.22 -25.24 -21.07
CA ASP A 37 -4.41 -24.06 -21.44
C ASP A 37 -5.03 -23.21 -22.57
N ILE A 38 -6.02 -23.74 -23.28
CA ILE A 38 -6.76 -23.08 -24.36
C ILE A 38 -7.54 -21.86 -23.84
N GLU A 39 -8.07 -21.90 -22.61
CA GLU A 39 -8.86 -20.78 -22.08
C GLU A 39 -8.02 -19.55 -21.74
N LEU A 40 -6.71 -19.70 -21.58
CA LEU A 40 -5.78 -18.61 -21.23
C LEU A 40 -4.86 -18.23 -22.40
N LEU A 41 -5.13 -18.79 -23.58
CA LEU A 41 -4.34 -18.59 -24.80
C LEU A 41 -4.24 -17.10 -25.16
N ASP A 42 -5.29 -16.32 -24.96
CA ASP A 42 -5.29 -14.89 -25.25
C ASP A 42 -4.27 -14.15 -24.36
N ILE A 43 -4.21 -14.46 -23.06
CA ILE A 43 -3.25 -13.85 -22.13
C ILE A 43 -1.82 -14.21 -22.55
N LEU A 44 -1.57 -15.49 -22.83
CA LEU A 44 -0.25 -15.98 -23.27
C LEU A 44 0.16 -15.37 -24.61
N TYR A 45 -0.78 -15.23 -25.55
CA TYR A 45 -0.58 -14.61 -26.85
C TYR A 45 -0.15 -13.14 -26.70
N TYR A 46 -0.92 -12.33 -25.98
CA TYR A 46 -0.59 -10.92 -25.80
C TYR A 46 0.71 -10.74 -25.03
N LYS A 47 0.96 -11.55 -24.00
CA LYS A 47 2.22 -11.56 -23.27
C LYS A 47 3.42 -11.85 -24.18
N GLY A 48 3.35 -12.90 -24.99
CA GLY A 48 4.40 -13.25 -25.94
C GLY A 48 4.69 -12.13 -26.95
N LYS A 49 3.64 -11.48 -27.46
CA LYS A 49 3.76 -10.32 -28.35
C LYS A 49 4.44 -9.13 -27.68
N ILE A 50 4.06 -8.79 -26.45
CA ILE A 50 4.72 -7.70 -25.71
C ILE A 50 6.19 -8.02 -25.50
N LEU A 51 6.52 -9.23 -25.04
CA LEU A 51 7.91 -9.63 -24.77
C LEU A 51 8.77 -9.57 -26.03
N SER A 52 8.25 -10.02 -27.18
CA SER A 52 8.96 -9.91 -28.45
C SER A 52 9.28 -8.46 -28.82
N GLU A 53 8.34 -7.53 -28.65
CA GLU A 53 8.57 -6.11 -28.93
C GLU A 53 9.56 -5.46 -27.94
N LEU A 54 9.45 -5.78 -26.64
CA LEU A 54 10.36 -5.25 -25.62
C LEU A 54 11.78 -5.80 -25.76
N GLN A 55 11.93 -7.06 -26.18
CA GLN A 55 13.25 -7.67 -26.36
C GLN A 55 14.05 -6.99 -27.48
N ARG A 56 13.39 -6.59 -28.57
CA ARG A 56 14.04 -5.81 -29.64
C ARG A 56 14.62 -4.49 -29.12
N CYS A 57 13.94 -3.86 -28.15
CA CYS A 57 14.44 -2.67 -27.50
C CYS A 57 15.67 -2.96 -26.61
N LEU A 58 15.65 -4.06 -25.86
CA LEU A 58 16.75 -4.44 -24.96
C LEU A 58 18.03 -4.85 -25.70
N VAL A 59 17.90 -5.47 -26.87
CA VAL A 59 19.04 -5.87 -27.73
C VAL A 59 19.63 -4.67 -28.47
N GLY A 60 19.03 -3.47 -28.34
CA GLY A 60 19.51 -2.24 -28.96
C GLY A 60 19.14 -2.11 -30.43
N GLU A 61 18.22 -2.94 -30.94
CA GLU A 61 17.74 -2.85 -32.32
C GLU A 61 16.88 -1.60 -32.55
N VAL A 62 16.20 -1.13 -31.50
CA VAL A 62 15.31 0.05 -31.53
C VAL A 62 15.38 0.78 -30.19
N MET A 63 15.33 2.12 -30.19
CA MET A 63 15.18 2.90 -28.96
C MET A 63 13.82 2.59 -28.30
N CYS A 64 13.82 2.23 -27.02
CA CYS A 64 12.58 1.96 -26.29
C CYS A 64 11.75 3.25 -26.16
N GLU A 65 10.69 3.39 -26.95
CA GLU A 65 9.74 4.50 -26.83
C GLU A 65 8.95 4.44 -25.50
N PRO A 66 8.35 5.56 -25.04
CA PRO A 66 7.46 5.54 -23.87
C PRO A 66 6.31 4.53 -23.99
N SER A 67 5.91 4.19 -25.21
CA SER A 67 4.90 3.16 -25.51
C SER A 67 5.34 1.76 -25.04
N GLY A 68 6.63 1.44 -25.11
CA GLY A 68 7.21 0.21 -24.56
C GLY A 68 7.15 0.17 -23.04
N LEU A 69 7.36 1.31 -22.36
CA LEU A 69 7.21 1.38 -20.89
C LEU A 69 5.78 1.07 -20.45
N VAL A 70 4.79 1.60 -21.17
CA VAL A 70 3.36 1.30 -20.90
C VAL A 70 3.06 -0.18 -21.13
N ALA A 71 3.61 -0.78 -22.19
CA ALA A 71 3.45 -2.21 -22.47
C ALA A 71 4.05 -3.09 -21.35
N ALA A 72 5.23 -2.71 -20.84
CA ALA A 72 5.89 -3.37 -19.73
C ALA A 72 5.08 -3.27 -18.42
N VAL A 73 4.42 -2.14 -18.17
CA VAL A 73 3.46 -2.02 -17.08
C VAL A 73 2.23 -2.92 -17.27
N GLY A 74 1.76 -3.08 -18.51
CA GLY A 74 0.72 -4.05 -18.85
C GLY A 74 1.09 -5.48 -18.43
N LEU A 75 2.35 -5.90 -18.65
CA LEU A 75 2.86 -7.19 -18.17
C LEU A 75 2.76 -7.32 -16.64
N ILE A 76 3.21 -6.32 -15.89
CA ILE A 76 3.11 -6.32 -14.42
C ILE A 76 1.66 -6.47 -13.96
N ALA A 77 0.75 -5.68 -14.54
CA ALA A 77 -0.66 -5.70 -14.18
C ALA A 77 -1.29 -7.08 -14.47
N MET A 78 -0.93 -7.71 -15.59
CA MET A 78 -1.35 -9.08 -15.89
C MET A 78 -0.86 -10.07 -14.84
N GLU A 79 0.42 -10.05 -14.45
CA GLU A 79 0.91 -11.00 -13.43
C GLU A 79 0.27 -10.79 -12.05
N ILE A 80 -0.05 -9.54 -11.70
CA ILE A 80 -0.83 -9.21 -10.50
C ILE A 80 -2.21 -9.86 -10.53
N LEU A 81 -2.89 -9.84 -11.67
CA LEU A 81 -4.21 -10.47 -11.84
C LEU A 81 -4.11 -12.00 -11.91
N CYS A 82 -3.09 -12.54 -12.57
CA CYS A 82 -2.84 -13.97 -12.73
C CYS A 82 -2.27 -14.63 -11.46
N GLY A 83 -1.85 -13.86 -10.45
CA GLY A 83 -1.27 -14.43 -9.24
C GLY A 83 0.15 -14.99 -9.43
N ASN A 84 0.83 -14.69 -10.54
CA ASN A 84 2.18 -15.21 -10.81
C ASN A 84 3.28 -14.32 -10.20
N LYS A 85 3.62 -14.62 -8.95
CA LYS A 85 4.62 -13.85 -8.20
C LYS A 85 6.05 -13.96 -8.76
N GLU A 86 6.39 -15.09 -9.38
CA GLU A 86 7.75 -15.30 -9.90
C GLU A 86 7.98 -14.51 -11.18
N GLU A 87 7.05 -14.63 -12.14
CA GLU A 87 7.13 -13.85 -13.38
C GLU A 87 7.02 -12.35 -13.12
N LEU A 88 6.25 -11.93 -12.11
CA LEU A 88 6.23 -10.54 -11.67
C LEU A 88 7.64 -10.06 -11.26
N ARG A 89 8.44 -10.85 -10.54
CA ARG A 89 9.81 -10.46 -10.17
C ARG A 89 10.69 -10.33 -11.41
N LEU A 90 10.56 -11.23 -12.37
CA LEU A 90 11.32 -11.19 -13.62
C LEU A 90 10.97 -9.95 -14.44
N HIS A 91 9.68 -9.64 -14.62
CA HIS A 91 9.25 -8.43 -15.33
C HIS A 91 9.75 -7.17 -14.62
N MET A 92 9.66 -7.10 -13.29
CA MET A 92 10.18 -5.97 -12.51
C MET A 92 11.68 -5.69 -12.77
N GLN A 93 12.50 -6.74 -12.90
CA GLN A 93 13.92 -6.61 -13.26
C GLN A 93 14.09 -6.15 -14.71
N GLY A 94 13.31 -6.73 -15.63
CA GLY A 94 13.31 -6.35 -17.05
C GLY A 94 12.92 -4.88 -17.26
N LEU A 95 11.94 -4.38 -16.50
CA LEU A 95 11.54 -2.97 -16.47
C LEU A 95 12.69 -2.05 -16.04
N GLU A 96 13.40 -2.40 -14.97
CA GLU A 96 14.56 -1.62 -14.52
C GLU A 96 15.67 -1.58 -15.59
N ALA A 97 15.93 -2.72 -16.24
CA ALA A 97 16.89 -2.80 -17.34
C ALA A 97 16.45 -1.93 -18.54
N LEU A 98 15.16 -1.96 -18.91
CA LEU A 98 14.59 -1.13 -19.98
C LEU A 98 14.79 0.37 -19.69
N LEU A 99 14.48 0.81 -18.47
CA LEU A 99 14.67 2.21 -18.06
C LEU A 99 16.14 2.62 -18.11
N ARG A 100 17.06 1.72 -17.70
CA ARG A 100 18.50 1.96 -17.76
C ARG A 100 19.01 2.09 -19.18
N VAL A 101 18.60 1.20 -20.09
CA VAL A 101 18.96 1.23 -21.52
C VAL A 101 18.44 2.52 -22.18
N ARG A 102 17.26 3.00 -21.78
CA ARG A 102 16.71 4.28 -22.26
C ARG A 102 17.50 5.51 -21.79
N GLY A 103 18.33 5.38 -20.74
CA GLY A 103 19.03 6.51 -20.13
C GLY A 103 18.23 7.20 -19.02
N GLY A 104 17.24 6.51 -18.44
CA GLY A 104 16.43 6.99 -17.32
C GLY A 104 15.10 7.63 -17.72
N TRP A 105 14.63 8.56 -16.90
CA TRP A 105 13.31 9.18 -17.01
C TRP A 105 13.21 10.33 -18.02
N LEU A 106 14.31 10.68 -18.68
CA LEU A 106 14.33 11.79 -19.63
C LEU A 106 13.33 11.52 -20.77
N ASP A 107 12.57 12.57 -21.12
CA ASP A 107 11.52 12.53 -22.15
C ASP A 107 10.42 11.48 -21.94
N VAL A 108 10.25 10.96 -20.72
CA VAL A 108 9.12 10.10 -20.37
C VAL A 108 7.96 10.98 -19.89
N PRO A 109 6.78 10.91 -20.54
CA PRO A 109 5.61 11.66 -20.12
C PRO A 109 5.20 11.35 -18.67
N ALA A 110 4.77 12.37 -17.91
CA ALA A 110 4.45 12.25 -16.48
C ALA A 110 3.40 11.16 -16.18
N ASN A 111 2.40 11.00 -17.06
CA ASN A 111 1.38 9.96 -16.93
C ASN A 111 1.97 8.54 -17.09
N VAL A 112 2.98 8.35 -17.94
CA VAL A 112 3.67 7.06 -18.11
C VAL A 112 4.54 6.77 -16.88
N SER A 113 5.28 7.76 -16.40
CA SER A 113 6.07 7.66 -15.16
C SER A 113 5.18 7.34 -13.95
N TYR A 114 4.01 7.97 -13.86
CA TYR A 114 3.04 7.70 -12.80
C TYR A 114 2.55 6.25 -12.82
N VAL A 115 2.07 5.79 -13.98
CA VAL A 115 1.55 4.42 -14.14
C VAL A 115 2.64 3.39 -13.86
N TRP A 116 3.88 3.66 -14.26
CA TRP A 116 5.04 2.84 -13.91
C TRP A 116 5.29 2.77 -12.41
N LEU A 117 5.42 3.92 -11.74
CA LEU A 117 5.73 3.99 -10.32
C LEU A 117 4.65 3.28 -9.48
N VAL A 118 3.37 3.55 -9.75
CA VAL A 118 2.27 2.88 -9.04
C VAL A 118 2.33 1.36 -9.23
N SER A 119 2.52 0.89 -10.46
CA SER A 119 2.51 -0.55 -10.76
C SER A 119 3.70 -1.27 -10.14
N THR A 120 4.88 -0.66 -10.22
CA THR A 120 6.11 -1.19 -9.59
C THR A 120 6.03 -1.16 -8.07
N TYR A 121 5.30 -0.21 -7.47
CA TYR A 121 5.10 -0.13 -6.02
C TYR A 121 4.12 -1.18 -5.52
N ILE A 122 3.02 -1.40 -6.24
CA ILE A 122 2.08 -2.50 -5.95
C ILE A 122 2.79 -3.85 -6.09
N ALA A 123 3.61 -4.01 -7.13
CA ALA A 123 4.43 -5.20 -7.33
C ALA A 123 5.39 -5.42 -6.15
N ALA A 124 6.14 -4.39 -5.77
CA ALA A 124 7.08 -4.39 -4.65
C ALA A 124 6.42 -4.78 -3.32
N VAL A 125 5.20 -4.27 -3.09
CA VAL A 125 4.37 -4.64 -1.95
C VAL A 125 4.06 -6.13 -1.95
N TRP A 126 3.70 -6.71 -3.08
CA TRP A 126 3.36 -8.14 -3.15
C TRP A 126 4.60 -9.05 -3.06
N THR A 127 5.74 -8.58 -3.57
CA THR A 127 7.02 -9.29 -3.57
C THR A 127 7.86 -9.09 -2.32
N ASN A 128 7.46 -8.23 -1.38
CA ASN A 128 8.28 -7.79 -0.25
C ASN A 128 9.65 -7.29 -0.71
N SER A 129 9.70 -6.55 -1.81
CA SER A 129 10.93 -5.99 -2.34
C SER A 129 10.94 -4.47 -2.26
N VAL A 130 12.12 -3.89 -2.39
CA VAL A 130 12.27 -2.45 -2.57
C VAL A 130 11.82 -2.08 -3.99
N PRO A 131 11.04 -1.01 -4.18
CA PRO A 131 10.72 -0.53 -5.52
C PRO A 131 11.99 -0.15 -6.30
N PRO A 132 12.07 -0.44 -7.61
CA PRO A 132 13.30 -0.28 -8.40
C PRO A 132 13.66 1.19 -8.67
N SER A 133 12.71 2.12 -8.51
CA SER A 133 12.95 3.53 -8.78
C SER A 133 12.26 4.43 -7.76
N ALA A 134 13.04 5.36 -7.20
CA ALA A 134 12.48 6.52 -6.54
C ALA A 134 11.76 7.42 -7.57
N PRO A 135 10.73 8.17 -7.17
CA PRO A 135 10.15 9.17 -8.04
C PRO A 135 11.22 10.24 -8.33
N SER A 136 11.41 10.59 -9.60
CA SER A 136 12.32 11.64 -10.08
C SER A 136 11.78 13.07 -9.89
N LEU A 137 10.61 13.23 -9.24
CA LEU A 137 9.93 14.50 -9.10
C LEU A 137 10.50 15.30 -7.92
N SER A 138 10.89 16.55 -8.18
CA SER A 138 11.56 17.43 -7.21
C SER A 138 10.68 17.67 -5.97
N PRO A 139 11.24 17.60 -4.74
CA PRO A 139 10.53 17.94 -3.50
C PRO A 139 10.03 19.39 -3.40
N GLU A 140 10.44 20.27 -4.32
CA GLU A 140 10.21 21.72 -4.30
C GLU A 140 8.76 22.16 -4.57
N LEU A 141 7.86 21.22 -4.88
CA LEU A 141 6.43 21.44 -5.16
C LEU A 141 5.59 21.85 -3.93
N LEU A 142 6.22 22.23 -2.82
CA LEU A 142 5.56 22.62 -1.57
C LEU A 142 4.87 24.00 -1.61
N ILE A 143 5.06 24.80 -2.67
CA ILE A 143 4.68 26.22 -2.73
C ILE A 143 3.16 26.45 -2.62
N HIS A 144 2.31 25.52 -3.04
CA HIS A 144 0.84 25.65 -2.94
C HIS A 144 0.22 25.03 -1.67
N THR A 145 1.03 24.42 -0.80
CA THR A 145 0.50 23.71 0.38
C THR A 145 0.15 24.63 1.55
N GLU A 146 0.78 25.79 1.71
CA GLU A 146 0.53 26.69 2.85
C GLU A 146 -0.85 27.37 2.80
N GLU A 147 -1.31 27.75 1.61
CA GLU A 147 -2.65 28.32 1.45
C GLU A 147 -3.75 27.27 1.69
N LEU A 148 -3.51 26.04 1.23
CA LEU A 148 -4.42 24.93 1.45
C LEU A 148 -4.41 24.49 2.93
N LYS A 149 -3.27 24.50 3.63
CA LYS A 149 -3.16 24.22 5.07
C LYS A 149 -3.97 25.17 5.96
N ARG A 150 -4.30 26.38 5.50
CA ARG A 150 -5.17 27.33 6.24
C ARG A 150 -6.63 26.92 6.26
N ARG A 151 -7.04 25.99 5.40
CA ARG A 151 -8.42 25.51 5.29
C ARG A 151 -8.69 24.39 6.31
N LYS A 152 -9.94 24.28 6.79
CA LYS A 152 -10.34 23.24 7.74
C LYS A 152 -10.55 21.91 7.01
N ALA A 153 -9.98 20.82 7.54
CA ALA A 153 -10.28 19.46 7.14
C ALA A 153 -11.32 18.86 8.12
N PRO A 154 -12.63 18.90 7.82
CA PRO A 154 -13.67 18.55 8.80
C PRO A 154 -13.69 17.07 9.18
N ALA A 155 -13.19 16.19 8.31
CA ALA A 155 -13.14 14.74 8.54
C ALA A 155 -11.93 14.29 9.37
N ILE A 156 -11.04 15.21 9.76
CA ILE A 156 -9.80 14.93 10.48
C ILE A 156 -9.87 15.54 11.87
N SER A 157 -9.51 14.74 12.87
CA SER A 157 -9.44 15.20 14.26
C SER A 157 -8.34 16.24 14.45
N LYS A 158 -8.60 17.25 15.28
CA LYS A 158 -7.59 18.22 15.73
C LYS A 158 -6.46 17.58 16.53
N ASP A 159 -6.75 16.43 17.16
CA ASP A 159 -5.81 15.69 17.99
C ASP A 159 -5.03 14.63 17.19
N MET A 160 -5.17 14.60 15.86
CA MET A 160 -4.45 13.69 14.99
C MET A 160 -2.94 13.79 15.24
N MET A 161 -2.31 12.63 15.39
CA MET A 161 -0.92 12.42 15.77
C MET A 161 -0.51 12.70 17.22
N SER A 162 -1.40 13.15 18.10
CA SER A 162 -1.04 13.40 19.50
C SER A 162 -0.37 12.19 20.18
N ASN A 163 -0.72 10.96 19.78
CA ASN A 163 -0.04 9.76 20.27
C ASN A 163 1.36 9.58 19.72
N TYR A 164 1.60 9.88 18.43
CA TYR A 164 2.92 9.79 17.82
C TYR A 164 3.89 10.80 18.41
N THR A 165 3.42 12.01 18.73
CA THR A 165 4.22 13.01 19.45
C THR A 165 4.65 12.51 20.83
N LYS A 166 3.73 11.84 21.57
CA LYS A 166 4.02 11.30 22.91
C LYS A 166 5.01 10.13 22.88
N VAL A 167 4.99 9.30 21.83
CA VAL A 167 5.96 8.20 21.65
C VAL A 167 7.20 8.61 20.85
N GLY A 168 7.31 9.88 20.46
CA GLY A 168 8.30 10.36 19.49
C GLY A 168 9.75 10.03 19.87
N ALA A 169 10.10 10.07 21.16
CA ALA A 169 11.42 9.72 21.65
C ALA A 169 11.85 8.26 21.35
N SER A 170 10.89 7.36 21.12
CA SER A 170 11.13 5.96 20.76
C SER A 170 11.12 5.71 19.25
N LEU A 171 10.80 6.72 18.45
CA LEU A 171 10.78 6.65 16.98
C LEU A 171 12.05 7.28 16.43
N ASP A 172 12.68 6.64 15.45
CA ASP A 172 13.82 7.26 14.78
C ASP A 172 13.39 8.53 14.01
N PRO A 173 14.30 9.49 13.79
CA PRO A 173 13.96 10.78 13.19
C PRO A 173 13.31 10.67 11.80
N GLU A 174 13.71 9.68 11.01
CA GLU A 174 13.17 9.49 9.66
C GLU A 174 11.72 8.98 9.71
N LEU A 175 11.39 8.09 10.66
CA LEU A 175 10.02 7.63 10.85
C LEU A 175 9.11 8.77 11.32
N GLN A 176 9.63 9.65 12.20
CA GLN A 176 8.89 10.85 12.62
C GLN A 176 8.59 11.76 11.42
N LYS A 177 9.56 12.00 10.53
CA LYS A 177 9.36 12.77 9.29
C LYS A 177 8.33 12.12 8.37
N LEU A 178 8.34 10.79 8.24
CA LEU A 178 7.35 10.06 7.44
C LEU A 178 5.94 10.18 8.00
N ILE A 179 5.78 10.04 9.31
CA ILE A 179 4.49 10.22 10.00
C ILE A 179 3.94 11.63 9.72
N VAL A 180 4.78 12.67 9.85
CA VAL A 180 4.40 14.06 9.52
C VAL A 180 4.03 14.20 8.04
N SER A 181 4.78 13.57 7.14
CA SER A 181 4.51 13.64 5.70
C SER A 181 3.17 12.98 5.34
N VAL A 182 2.86 11.82 5.93
CA VAL A 182 1.56 11.14 5.75
C VAL A 182 0.41 11.99 6.30
N ARG A 183 0.62 12.65 7.45
CA ARG A 183 -0.35 13.60 8.03
C ARG A 183 -0.65 14.74 7.08
N ASP A 184 0.38 15.37 6.54
CA ASP A 184 0.21 16.52 5.66
C ASP A 184 -0.50 16.10 4.36
N LEU A 185 -0.14 14.93 3.81
CA LEU A 185 -0.81 14.36 2.64
C LEU A 185 -2.31 14.10 2.89
N ILE A 186 -2.69 13.49 4.01
CA ILE A 186 -4.11 13.21 4.26
C ILE A 186 -4.90 14.48 4.56
N ILE A 187 -4.33 15.44 5.30
CA ILE A 187 -4.95 16.75 5.53
C ILE A 187 -5.22 17.43 4.21
N TYR A 188 -4.20 17.50 3.36
CA TYR A 188 -4.31 18.09 2.05
C TYR A 188 -5.41 17.40 1.23
N ARG A 189 -5.42 16.06 1.19
CA ARG A 189 -6.41 15.28 0.46
C ARG A 189 -7.84 15.55 0.93
N GLU A 190 -8.08 15.59 2.24
CA GLU A 190 -9.43 15.87 2.76
C GLU A 190 -9.87 17.32 2.52
N ILE A 191 -8.93 18.27 2.51
CA ILE A 191 -9.20 19.66 2.11
C ILE A 191 -9.62 19.73 0.64
N CYS A 192 -8.99 18.94 -0.23
CA CYS A 192 -9.35 18.87 -1.64
C CYS A 192 -10.70 18.17 -1.85
N HIS A 193 -10.96 17.08 -1.12
CA HIS A 193 -12.25 16.41 -1.17
C HIS A 193 -13.41 17.32 -0.69
N ALA A 194 -13.15 18.24 0.23
CA ALA A 194 -14.16 19.17 0.71
C ALA A 194 -14.43 20.35 -0.24
N GLN A 195 -13.67 20.49 -1.35
CA GLN A 195 -13.85 21.58 -2.30
C GLN A 195 -14.95 21.27 -3.32
N PRO A 196 -15.76 22.28 -3.70
CA PRO A 196 -16.74 22.13 -4.77
C PRO A 196 -16.10 22.08 -6.16
N GLU A 197 -14.93 22.71 -6.33
CA GLU A 197 -14.20 22.74 -7.59
C GLU A 197 -13.18 21.61 -7.65
N PRO A 198 -13.01 20.97 -8.83
CA PRO A 198 -11.97 19.97 -9.02
C PRO A 198 -10.57 20.61 -8.93
N LEU A 199 -9.60 19.83 -8.47
CA LEU A 199 -8.20 20.25 -8.48
C LEU A 199 -7.71 20.50 -9.91
N SER A 200 -6.78 21.45 -10.05
CA SER A 200 -6.08 21.62 -11.31
C SER A 200 -5.23 20.38 -11.64
N ALA A 201 -4.91 20.20 -12.92
CA ALA A 201 -4.04 19.12 -13.37
C ALA A 201 -2.66 19.20 -12.67
N GLU A 202 -2.13 20.42 -12.53
CA GLU A 202 -0.87 20.68 -11.83
C GLU A 202 -0.97 20.23 -10.37
N GLN A 203 -1.97 20.70 -9.61
CA GLN A 203 -2.18 20.31 -8.20
C GLN A 203 -2.26 18.78 -8.04
N THR A 204 -3.01 18.12 -8.93
CA THR A 204 -3.15 16.67 -8.94
C THR A 204 -1.80 15.96 -9.14
N GLU A 205 -0.97 16.46 -10.05
CA GLU A 205 0.38 15.95 -10.29
C GLU A 205 1.28 16.14 -9.05
N GLN A 206 1.25 17.32 -8.40
CA GLN A 206 2.07 17.60 -7.21
C GLN A 206 1.74 16.65 -6.05
N ILE A 207 0.45 16.48 -5.75
CA ILE A 207 -0.02 15.59 -4.67
C ILE A 207 0.40 14.16 -4.95
N THR A 208 0.27 13.76 -6.20
CA THR A 208 0.61 12.42 -6.66
C THR A 208 2.11 12.16 -6.50
N ALA A 209 2.94 13.13 -6.89
CA ALA A 209 4.39 13.08 -6.71
C ALA A 209 4.78 12.92 -5.22
N LEU A 210 4.19 13.76 -4.35
CA LEU A 210 4.43 13.71 -2.91
C LEU A 210 3.99 12.38 -2.30
N ARG A 211 2.81 11.87 -2.70
CA ARG A 211 2.33 10.57 -2.26
C ARG A 211 3.32 9.46 -2.62
N LEU A 212 3.73 9.40 -3.88
CA LEU A 212 4.69 8.40 -4.35
C LEU A 212 6.04 8.51 -3.63
N ASN A 213 6.52 9.72 -3.34
CA ASN A 213 7.75 9.90 -2.57
C ASN A 213 7.64 9.34 -1.15
N VAL A 214 6.52 9.60 -0.47
CA VAL A 214 6.26 9.08 0.88
C VAL A 214 6.11 7.56 0.86
N GLU A 215 5.33 7.02 -0.08
CA GLU A 215 5.13 5.57 -0.25
C GLU A 215 6.46 4.86 -0.54
N TYR A 216 7.30 5.43 -1.42
CA TYR A 216 8.65 4.91 -1.70
C TYR A 216 9.49 4.82 -0.44
N ARG A 217 9.59 5.90 0.33
CA ARG A 217 10.40 5.94 1.56
C ARG A 217 9.89 4.94 2.60
N ILE A 218 8.56 4.78 2.72
CA ILE A 218 7.96 3.76 3.59
C ILE A 218 8.35 2.36 3.11
N MET A 219 8.15 2.04 1.83
CA MET A 219 8.47 0.72 1.27
C MET A 219 9.96 0.41 1.35
N PHE A 220 10.82 1.37 1.03
CA PHE A 220 12.27 1.25 1.14
C PHE A 220 12.65 0.83 2.56
N ARG A 221 12.12 1.50 3.59
CA ARG A 221 12.42 1.15 4.98
C ARG A 221 11.79 -0.17 5.44
N LEU A 222 10.61 -0.50 4.93
CA LEU A 222 9.89 -1.72 5.31
C LEU A 222 10.55 -2.98 4.73
N PHE A 223 10.99 -2.92 3.47
CA PHE A 223 11.46 -4.08 2.70
C PHE A 223 12.97 -4.12 2.44
N SER A 224 13.73 -3.07 2.75
CA SER A 224 15.19 -3.14 2.64
C SER A 224 15.75 -4.20 3.59
N HIS A 225 16.40 -5.21 3.01
CA HIS A 225 17.12 -6.26 3.72
C HIS A 225 18.62 -5.96 3.88
N ALA A 226 19.08 -4.73 3.57
CA ALA A 226 20.49 -4.37 3.60
C ALA A 226 21.14 -4.81 4.93
N PRO A 227 22.09 -5.78 4.89
CA PRO A 227 22.71 -6.27 6.11
C PRO A 227 23.59 -5.19 6.71
N TYR A 228 23.56 -5.13 8.05
CA TYR A 228 24.58 -4.46 8.85
C TYR A 228 25.98 -4.96 8.44
N ILE A 229 26.86 -4.08 7.93
CA ILE A 229 28.27 -4.40 7.62
C ILE A 229 29.15 -3.94 8.78
N PRO A 230 29.69 -4.80 9.66
CA PRO A 230 30.56 -4.37 10.75
C PRO A 230 31.75 -3.55 10.20
N GLY A 231 31.93 -2.29 10.63
CA GLY A 231 33.08 -1.46 10.26
C GLY A 231 32.81 -0.07 9.66
N ASP A 232 31.58 0.26 9.24
CA ASP A 232 31.24 1.61 8.74
C ASP A 232 30.63 2.48 9.87
N PRO A 233 31.23 3.65 10.22
CA PRO A 233 30.73 4.57 11.24
C PRO A 233 29.57 5.49 10.82
N SER A 234 29.04 5.38 9.59
CA SER A 234 27.87 6.15 9.16
C SER A 234 26.55 5.40 9.43
N ASP A 235 25.98 5.65 10.60
CA ASP A 235 24.62 5.36 11.10
C ASP A 235 23.75 4.31 10.37
N LYS A 236 23.68 3.11 10.96
CA LYS A 236 22.76 2.04 10.54
C LYS A 236 21.47 2.06 11.35
N ILE A 237 20.38 2.52 10.76
CA ILE A 237 19.05 2.43 11.39
C ILE A 237 18.48 1.02 11.17
N GLN A 238 18.73 0.09 12.09
CA GLN A 238 17.96 -1.17 12.13
C GLN A 238 16.50 -0.84 12.50
N THR A 239 15.61 -1.00 11.53
CA THR A 239 14.18 -0.76 11.76
C THR A 239 13.60 -1.88 12.62
N THR A 240 13.16 -1.54 13.83
CA THR A 240 12.65 -2.51 14.80
C THR A 240 11.35 -3.15 14.32
N ARG A 241 10.97 -4.30 14.90
CA ARG A 241 9.70 -4.98 14.59
C ARG A 241 8.49 -4.05 14.77
N SER A 242 8.44 -3.29 15.87
CA SER A 242 7.38 -2.30 16.11
C SER A 242 7.38 -1.16 15.10
N GLN A 243 8.55 -0.67 14.68
CA GLN A 243 8.65 0.35 13.62
C GLN A 243 8.18 -0.21 12.27
N LYS A 244 8.48 -1.48 11.96
CA LYS A 244 7.95 -2.15 10.75
C LYS A 244 6.43 -2.28 10.79
N ALA A 245 5.84 -2.57 11.95
CA ALA A 245 4.38 -2.55 12.09
C ALA A 245 3.80 -1.15 11.80
N VAL A 246 4.38 -0.09 12.36
CA VAL A 246 3.96 1.29 12.09
C VAL A 246 4.11 1.64 10.61
N LEU A 247 5.25 1.32 9.98
CA LEU A 247 5.48 1.55 8.54
C LEU A 247 4.46 0.79 7.67
N ALA A 248 4.20 -0.47 7.97
CA ALA A 248 3.18 -1.25 7.27
C ALA A 248 1.78 -0.64 7.44
N SER A 249 1.43 -0.17 8.64
CA SER A 249 0.17 0.53 8.89
C SER A 249 0.06 1.85 8.12
N LEU A 250 1.13 2.66 8.07
CA LEU A 250 1.17 3.90 7.29
C LEU A 250 1.01 3.62 5.79
N LEU A 251 1.63 2.54 5.30
CA LEU A 251 1.48 2.12 3.91
C LEU A 251 0.05 1.66 3.61
N ILE A 252 -0.52 0.81 4.46
CA ILE A 252 -1.93 0.39 4.34
C ILE A 252 -2.86 1.61 4.36
N PHE A 253 -2.63 2.54 5.27
CA PHE A 253 -3.38 3.78 5.34
C PHE A 253 -3.25 4.60 4.05
N SER A 254 -2.04 4.78 3.51
CA SER A 254 -1.85 5.48 2.23
C SER A 254 -2.60 4.78 1.09
N LEU A 255 -2.43 3.46 0.96
CA LEU A 255 -3.02 2.68 -0.12
C LEU A 255 -4.55 2.60 -0.04
N THR A 256 -5.14 2.53 1.16
CA THR A 256 -6.61 2.42 1.33
C THR A 256 -7.29 3.78 1.37
N SER A 257 -6.61 4.81 1.88
CA SER A 257 -7.18 6.15 1.89
C SER A 257 -7.05 6.82 0.53
N MET A 258 -5.93 6.62 -0.19
CA MET A 258 -5.60 7.36 -1.42
C MET A 258 -5.74 6.54 -2.70
N MET A 259 -5.73 5.21 -2.64
CA MET A 259 -6.05 4.34 -3.78
C MET A 259 -7.26 3.46 -3.47
N ILE A 260 -7.93 2.97 -4.52
CA ILE A 260 -9.01 2.00 -4.38
C ILE A 260 -8.43 0.64 -4.75
N LEU A 261 -7.65 0.04 -3.84
CA LEU A 261 -7.27 -1.36 -3.97
C LEU A 261 -8.34 -2.23 -3.32
N LYS A 262 -8.77 -3.29 -4.02
CA LYS A 262 -9.68 -4.29 -3.46
C LYS A 262 -9.01 -4.94 -2.23
N HIS A 263 -9.72 -5.01 -1.10
CA HIS A 263 -9.21 -5.60 0.14
C HIS A 263 -8.75 -7.06 -0.04
N SER A 264 -9.40 -7.80 -0.93
CA SER A 264 -9.03 -9.18 -1.26
C SER A 264 -7.85 -9.30 -2.23
N SER A 265 -7.20 -8.23 -2.67
CA SER A 265 -6.09 -8.31 -3.63
C SER A 265 -4.82 -8.92 -3.03
N ALA A 266 -4.03 -9.64 -3.84
CA ALA A 266 -2.82 -10.31 -3.36
C ALA A 266 -1.78 -9.38 -2.70
N PRO A 267 -1.53 -8.15 -3.20
CA PRO A 267 -0.67 -7.18 -2.51
C PRO A 267 -1.18 -6.81 -1.11
N ILE A 268 -2.50 -6.60 -0.96
CA ILE A 268 -3.12 -6.26 0.33
C ILE A 268 -3.05 -7.43 1.31
N ARG A 269 -3.34 -8.66 0.86
CA ARG A 269 -3.15 -9.87 1.68
C ARG A 269 -1.71 -10.02 2.16
N ASN A 270 -0.74 -9.71 1.30
CA ASN A 270 0.67 -9.74 1.68
C ASN A 270 0.99 -8.67 2.74
N LEU A 271 0.48 -7.43 2.61
CA LEU A 271 0.62 -6.40 3.66
C LEU A 271 -0.01 -6.82 4.98
N ALA A 272 -1.18 -7.47 4.95
CA ALA A 272 -1.80 -8.00 6.16
C ALA A 272 -0.90 -9.03 6.85
N LYS A 273 -0.21 -9.90 6.08
CA LYS A 273 0.79 -10.84 6.61
C LYS A 273 2.01 -10.11 7.19
N VAL A 274 2.55 -9.11 6.48
CA VAL A 274 3.67 -8.29 6.98
C VAL A 274 3.30 -7.60 8.28
N LEU A 275 2.10 -7.01 8.36
CA LEU A 275 1.61 -6.35 9.55
C LEU A 275 1.46 -7.32 10.73
N LYS A 276 0.76 -8.44 10.53
CA LYS A 276 0.55 -9.48 11.55
C LYS A 276 1.87 -10.03 12.08
N THR A 277 2.86 -10.26 11.20
CA THR A 277 4.19 -10.73 11.60
C THR A 277 5.00 -9.69 12.36
N ASN A 278 4.77 -8.38 12.14
CA ASN A 278 5.52 -7.32 12.83
C ASN A 278 4.81 -6.75 14.06
N LEU A 279 3.56 -7.14 14.32
CA LEU A 279 2.88 -6.76 15.56
C LEU A 279 3.52 -7.45 16.77
N PRO A 280 3.67 -6.74 17.91
CA PRO A 280 4.21 -7.34 19.13
C PRO A 280 3.30 -8.46 19.64
N SER A 281 3.88 -9.48 20.29
CA SER A 281 3.07 -10.45 21.03
C SER A 281 2.43 -9.75 22.22
N MET A 282 1.15 -10.02 22.46
CA MET A 282 0.40 -9.46 23.59
C MET A 282 0.33 -10.46 24.77
N ASP A 283 1.01 -11.60 24.65
CA ASP A 283 0.96 -12.72 25.60
C ASP A 283 1.92 -12.51 26.79
N SER A 284 2.93 -11.65 26.65
CA SER A 284 3.84 -11.24 27.72
C SER A 284 3.34 -9.97 28.43
N THR A 285 3.17 -10.07 29.74
CA THR A 285 2.77 -9.08 30.76
C THR A 285 2.56 -7.61 30.28
N PRO A 286 1.31 -7.08 30.29
CA PRO A 286 0.97 -5.76 29.72
C PRO A 286 1.37 -4.51 30.52
N SER A 287 1.86 -4.66 31.76
CA SER A 287 2.01 -3.54 32.70
C SER A 287 3.06 -2.50 32.30
N ALA A 288 3.91 -2.79 31.32
CA ALA A 288 5.00 -1.92 30.87
C ALA A 288 4.68 -1.08 29.61
N ILE A 289 3.52 -1.28 28.95
CA ILE A 289 3.22 -0.56 27.70
C ILE A 289 2.46 0.73 28.00
N PHE A 290 3.08 1.86 27.67
CA PHE A 290 2.53 3.21 27.83
C PHE A 290 1.24 3.42 26.97
N PRO A 291 0.15 4.03 27.47
CA PRO A 291 -1.14 4.07 26.78
C PRO A 291 -1.13 4.62 25.34
N PRO A 292 -0.40 5.70 24.99
CA PRO A 292 -0.26 6.14 23.60
C PRO A 292 0.29 5.07 22.64
N ALA A 293 1.18 4.19 23.11
CA ALA A 293 1.66 3.07 22.30
C ALA A 293 0.57 2.01 22.09
N LEU A 294 -0.25 1.74 23.11
CA LEU A 294 -1.42 0.85 22.99
C LEU A 294 -2.46 1.40 22.01
N GLU A 295 -2.70 2.72 21.98
CA GLU A 295 -3.60 3.35 21.02
C GLU A 295 -3.08 3.26 19.57
N ILE A 296 -1.76 3.36 19.36
CA ILE A 296 -1.14 3.12 18.04
C ILE A 296 -1.27 1.65 17.61
N ILE A 297 -1.11 0.71 18.57
CA ILE A 297 -1.34 -0.72 18.31
C ILE A 297 -2.82 -0.96 17.98
N LEU A 298 -3.75 -0.34 18.71
CA LEU A 298 -5.18 -0.42 18.44
C LEU A 298 -5.49 0.04 17.02
N TRP A 299 -5.00 1.23 16.62
CA TRP A 299 -5.15 1.74 15.26
C TRP A 299 -4.60 0.79 14.20
N THR A 300 -3.41 0.24 14.45
CA THR A 300 -2.78 -0.76 13.56
C THR A 300 -3.65 -2.01 13.40
N LEU A 301 -4.22 -2.52 14.49
CA LEU A 301 -5.09 -3.69 14.45
C LEU A 301 -6.40 -3.42 13.68
N PHE A 302 -6.99 -2.23 13.84
CA PHE A 302 -8.17 -1.82 13.06
C PHE A 302 -7.88 -1.73 11.57
N LEU A 303 -6.72 -1.20 11.16
CA LEU A 303 -6.31 -1.19 9.76
C LEU A 303 -6.12 -2.61 9.22
N GLY A 304 -5.46 -3.48 9.99
CA GLY A 304 -5.29 -4.89 9.62
C GLY A 304 -6.63 -5.61 9.44
N ALA A 305 -7.58 -5.40 10.35
CA ALA A 305 -8.94 -5.95 10.25
C ALA A 305 -9.72 -5.37 9.06
N HIS A 306 -9.52 -4.09 8.73
CA HIS A 306 -10.18 -3.41 7.61
C HIS A 306 -9.77 -4.02 6.27
N ILE A 307 -8.49 -4.29 6.09
CA ILE A 307 -7.99 -4.86 4.82
C ILE A 307 -8.19 -6.38 4.70
N THR A 308 -8.65 -7.04 5.76
CA THR A 308 -9.00 -8.48 5.76
C THR A 308 -10.50 -8.73 5.87
N LEU A 309 -11.34 -7.71 5.62
CA LEU A 309 -12.80 -7.81 5.73
C LEU A 309 -13.41 -8.90 4.84
N ASP A 310 -12.88 -9.07 3.63
CA ASP A 310 -13.43 -9.93 2.57
C ASP A 310 -12.69 -11.27 2.44
N SER A 311 -11.66 -11.50 3.27
CA SER A 311 -10.82 -12.70 3.19
C SER A 311 -11.24 -13.73 4.24
N ASP A 312 -12.35 -14.42 3.97
CA ASP A 312 -12.80 -15.58 4.76
C ASP A 312 -12.22 -16.92 4.22
N ASP A 313 -11.48 -16.89 3.10
CA ASP A 313 -10.96 -18.08 2.38
C ASP A 313 -9.93 -18.92 3.16
N ASP A 314 -9.28 -18.38 4.20
CA ASP A 314 -8.43 -19.17 5.11
C ASP A 314 -9.21 -19.46 6.40
N GLY A 315 -10.24 -20.31 6.32
CA GLY A 315 -10.90 -20.98 7.46
C GLY A 315 -10.82 -20.24 8.79
N GLY A 316 -11.48 -19.08 8.89
CA GLY A 316 -11.62 -18.33 10.15
C GLY A 316 -10.37 -17.65 10.76
N GLY A 317 -9.20 -17.67 10.13
CA GLY A 317 -7.92 -17.42 10.83
C GLY A 317 -7.42 -15.97 10.95
N SER A 318 -7.71 -15.08 9.99
CA SER A 318 -7.08 -13.75 9.94
C SER A 318 -7.91 -12.64 10.59
N ARG A 319 -9.19 -12.51 10.22
CA ARG A 319 -10.07 -11.48 10.81
C ARG A 319 -10.36 -11.74 12.29
N GLY A 320 -10.64 -12.99 12.66
CA GLY A 320 -10.84 -13.38 14.07
C GLY A 320 -9.61 -13.07 14.94
N TRP A 321 -8.40 -13.29 14.40
CA TRP A 321 -7.15 -12.92 15.09
C TRP A 321 -7.06 -11.41 15.38
N TYR A 322 -7.43 -10.55 14.42
CA TYR A 322 -7.45 -9.11 14.67
C TYR A 322 -8.52 -8.73 15.69
N ILE A 323 -9.74 -9.26 15.57
CA ILE A 323 -10.86 -8.97 16.49
C ILE A 323 -10.46 -9.33 17.93
N SER A 324 -9.92 -10.53 18.16
CA SER A 324 -9.45 -10.98 19.48
C SER A 324 -8.38 -10.06 20.06
N ARG A 325 -7.43 -9.59 19.24
CA ARG A 325 -6.39 -8.65 19.70
C ARG A 325 -6.90 -7.23 19.91
N ILE A 326 -7.86 -6.76 19.11
CA ILE A 326 -8.55 -5.49 19.35
C ILE A 326 -9.27 -5.56 20.70
N ASN A 327 -9.96 -6.66 20.97
CA ASN A 327 -10.63 -6.89 22.25
C ASN A 327 -9.64 -6.74 23.41
N ARG A 328 -8.49 -7.44 23.32
CA ARG A 328 -7.45 -7.41 24.36
C ARG A 328 -6.88 -6.01 24.60
N VAL A 329 -6.53 -5.28 23.54
CA VAL A 329 -5.99 -3.91 23.66
C VAL A 329 -7.07 -2.96 24.20
N ALA A 330 -8.31 -3.12 23.78
CA ALA A 330 -9.44 -2.34 24.28
C ALA A 330 -9.67 -2.58 25.79
N GLU A 331 -9.47 -3.79 26.30
CA GLU A 331 -9.52 -4.06 27.75
C GLU A 331 -8.43 -3.32 28.51
N LEU A 332 -7.19 -3.36 28.01
CA LEU A 332 -6.05 -2.66 28.63
C LEU A 332 -6.24 -1.14 28.67
N LEU A 333 -6.90 -0.59 27.65
CA LEU A 333 -7.24 0.83 27.57
C LEU A 333 -8.58 1.18 28.26
N GLY A 334 -9.30 0.21 28.83
CA GLY A 334 -10.61 0.45 29.45
C GLY A 334 -11.71 0.85 28.47
N LEU A 335 -11.58 0.54 27.18
CA LEU A 335 -12.51 0.94 26.12
C LEU A 335 -13.71 -0.01 26.06
N ARG A 336 -14.89 0.54 26.35
CA ARG A 336 -16.16 -0.21 26.40
C ARG A 336 -17.16 0.21 25.34
N ARG A 337 -17.07 1.44 24.83
CA ARG A 337 -18.04 2.03 23.90
C ARG A 337 -17.34 2.48 22.61
N TRP A 338 -18.08 2.45 21.51
CA TRP A 338 -17.54 2.86 20.21
C TRP A 338 -16.99 4.29 20.25
N GLU A 339 -17.65 5.20 20.96
CA GLU A 339 -17.25 6.61 21.08
C GLU A 339 -15.87 6.75 21.73
N THR A 340 -15.58 5.93 22.75
CA THR A 340 -14.27 5.90 23.41
C THR A 340 -13.19 5.32 22.51
N VAL A 341 -13.54 4.30 21.70
CA VAL A 341 -12.63 3.70 20.71
C VAL A 341 -12.35 4.70 19.59
N LYS A 342 -13.37 5.32 19.03
CA LYS A 342 -13.26 6.36 18.00
C LYS A 342 -12.38 7.50 18.48
N SER A 343 -12.57 8.00 19.69
CA SER A 343 -11.71 9.05 20.26
C SER A 343 -10.23 8.64 20.35
N ALA A 344 -9.94 7.37 20.67
CA ALA A 344 -8.55 6.86 20.64
C ALA A 344 -7.99 6.78 19.23
N LEU A 345 -8.79 6.33 18.25
CA LEU A 345 -8.39 6.27 16.84
C LEU A 345 -8.17 7.65 16.23
N GLU A 346 -8.96 8.64 16.63
CA GLU A 346 -8.83 10.06 16.24
C GLU A 346 -7.52 10.71 16.71
N ARG A 347 -6.84 10.14 17.71
CA ARG A 347 -5.48 10.56 18.14
C ARG A 347 -4.36 9.94 17.30
N CYS A 348 -4.70 8.97 16.44
CA CYS A 348 -3.84 8.35 15.43
C CYS A 348 -4.29 8.83 14.03
N PHE A 349 -4.16 8.00 12.99
CA PHE A 349 -4.62 8.32 11.64
C PHE A 349 -6.02 7.75 11.39
N TYR A 350 -7.05 8.54 11.66
CA TYR A 350 -8.44 8.15 11.42
C TYR A 350 -9.19 9.22 10.63
N VAL A 351 -9.90 8.78 9.60
CA VAL A 351 -10.72 9.62 8.72
C VAL A 351 -12.12 9.03 8.69
N GLU A 352 -13.09 9.74 9.29
CA GLU A 352 -14.46 9.25 9.46
C GLU A 352 -15.09 8.82 8.13
N ARG A 353 -14.88 9.62 7.08
CA ARG A 353 -15.44 9.38 5.73
C ARG A 353 -14.98 8.04 5.12
N ILE A 354 -13.74 7.64 5.42
CA ILE A 354 -13.12 6.45 4.81
C ILE A 354 -13.37 5.23 5.69
N TYR A 355 -13.15 5.36 7.00
CA TYR A 355 -13.10 4.22 7.90
C TYR A 355 -14.33 4.08 8.81
N GLY A 356 -15.21 5.09 8.90
CA GLY A 356 -16.27 5.13 9.91
C GLY A 356 -17.23 3.94 9.87
N VAL A 357 -17.68 3.54 8.69
CA VAL A 357 -18.57 2.36 8.53
C VAL A 357 -17.81 1.08 8.84
N SER A 358 -16.62 0.91 8.24
CA SER A 358 -15.84 -0.32 8.37
C SER A 358 -15.36 -0.56 9.80
N PHE A 359 -14.76 0.43 10.45
CA PHE A 359 -14.22 0.30 11.80
C PHE A 359 -15.35 0.10 12.82
N ARG A 360 -16.51 0.75 12.64
CA ARG A 360 -17.68 0.47 13.47
C ARG A 360 -18.14 -0.98 13.30
N GLY A 361 -18.15 -1.50 12.07
CA GLY A 361 -18.43 -2.92 11.81
C GLY A 361 -17.44 -3.88 12.48
N ILE A 362 -16.15 -3.56 12.48
CA ILE A 362 -15.10 -4.31 13.19
C ILE A 362 -15.36 -4.29 14.69
N TRP A 363 -15.68 -3.13 15.26
CA TRP A 363 -15.97 -2.99 16.68
C TRP A 363 -17.22 -3.77 17.10
N ASN A 364 -18.26 -3.80 16.27
CA ASN A 364 -19.43 -4.65 16.52
C ASN A 364 -19.04 -6.13 16.58
N GLY A 365 -18.10 -6.58 15.75
CA GLY A 365 -17.51 -7.92 15.83
C GLY A 365 -16.83 -8.22 17.17
N VAL A 366 -16.11 -7.24 17.73
CA VAL A 366 -15.50 -7.33 19.07
C VAL A 366 -16.56 -7.46 20.16
N LEU A 367 -17.64 -6.69 20.09
CA LEU A 367 -18.75 -6.79 21.05
C LEU A 367 -19.43 -8.16 21.00
N LEU A 368 -19.62 -8.71 19.81
CA LEU A 368 -20.17 -10.06 19.63
C LEU A 368 -19.25 -11.14 20.20
N GLU A 369 -17.93 -11.03 20.00
CA GLU A 369 -16.96 -11.97 20.59
C GLU A 369 -17.00 -11.93 22.12
N ARG A 370 -17.05 -10.73 22.72
CA ARG A 370 -17.21 -10.55 24.18
C ARG A 370 -18.47 -11.23 24.70
N GLU A 371 -19.59 -11.05 24.00
CA GLU A 371 -20.87 -11.65 24.39
C GLU A 371 -20.81 -13.19 24.33
N LYS A 372 -20.17 -13.75 23.31
CA LYS A 372 -19.99 -15.20 23.20
C LYS A 372 -19.16 -15.77 24.36
N VAL A 373 -18.07 -15.09 24.74
CA VAL A 373 -17.23 -15.47 25.89
C VAL A 373 -18.03 -15.41 27.20
N LEU A 374 -18.82 -14.35 27.41
CA LEU A 374 -19.68 -14.22 28.60
C LEU A 374 -20.76 -15.31 28.70
N LYS A 375 -21.25 -15.80 27.54
CA LYS A 375 -22.24 -16.88 27.46
C LYS A 375 -21.63 -18.30 27.47
N GLY A 376 -20.31 -18.43 27.55
CA GLY A 376 -19.62 -19.73 27.51
C GLY A 376 -19.73 -20.46 26.16
N LEU A 377 -19.87 -19.71 25.07
CA LEU A 377 -20.07 -20.24 23.71
C LEU A 377 -18.77 -20.34 22.89
N VAL A 378 -17.60 -20.12 23.51
CA VAL A 378 -16.26 -20.17 22.91
C VAL A 378 -15.30 -20.89 23.85
#